data_AF-A0A8H6YMZ5-F1
#
_entry.id   AF-A0A8H6YMZ5-F1
#
_cell.length_a   1.000
_cell.length_b   1.000
_cell.length_c   1.000
_cell.angle_alpha   90.00
_cell.angle_beta   90.00
_cell.angle_gamma   90.00
#
_symmetry.space_group_name_H-M   'P 1'
#
loop_
_entity.id
_entity.type
_entity.pdbx_description
1 polymer ?
#
loop_
_entity_poly.entity_id
_entity_poly.type
_entity_poly.pdbx_seq_one_letter_code
_entity_poly.pdbx_strand_id
1 'polypeptide(L)'
;MSPAEILTKLGPSFEKAQASGDLLFFPSTIVKHNDSGIEYEIRLCTALQHKPQLPTPHFAPSDKKAFDPFEPPYNANLYIGELRDEDNAEDYVVLLNKYSVVPQHFLLVTKEFRSQASPLSPPDLVQTYLLLAAARKVRHNLFAFYNCGDISGASQAHKHVQFIPLEDEDGPPIEYLARSVKLETPDTPFALTQLAYANHVYRFPDRLYTYSAEKLEPVLAGAFLALLDLVISTIRHDPDYPAGKPSYNVVVTLEHMHLIPRRREDHVLAETGDKLSVNALAFAGMMLVKSERELGAVKAEGVGKILRAVGLESVHELQVQGTAAEARDVET
;
A
#
# COMPACT_ATOMS: atom_id res chain seq x y z
N MET A 1 -7.25 19.88 -11.23
CA MET A 1 -6.04 20.56 -10.73
C MET A 1 -4.82 19.78 -11.20
N SER A 2 -3.63 20.36 -11.16
CA SER A 2 -2.39 19.61 -11.37
C SER A 2 -1.92 18.91 -10.07
N PRO A 3 -1.15 17.81 -10.16
CA PRO A 3 -0.58 17.16 -8.97
C PRO A 3 0.23 18.11 -8.07
N ALA A 4 0.98 19.05 -8.65
CA ALA A 4 1.74 20.03 -7.89
C ALA A 4 0.84 20.97 -7.06
N GLU A 5 -0.30 21.41 -7.62
CA GLU A 5 -1.27 22.24 -6.90
C GLU A 5 -1.98 21.49 -5.77
N ILE A 6 -2.16 20.17 -5.90
CA ILE A 6 -2.68 19.32 -4.82
C ILE A 6 -1.70 19.32 -3.66
N LEU A 7 -0.42 19.06 -3.95
CA LEU A 7 0.62 18.91 -2.94
C LEU A 7 0.88 20.20 -2.14
N THR A 8 0.86 21.36 -2.79
CA THR A 8 1.06 22.65 -2.10
C THR A 8 -0.07 22.99 -1.13
N LYS A 9 -1.27 22.41 -1.31
CA LYS A 9 -2.41 22.58 -0.40
C LYS A 9 -2.39 21.65 0.81
N LEU A 10 -1.62 20.55 0.79
CA LEU A 10 -1.68 19.53 1.85
C LEU A 10 -1.38 20.10 3.24
N GLY A 11 -0.26 20.80 3.41
CA GLY A 11 0.13 21.38 4.70
C GLY A 11 -0.92 22.35 5.26
N PRO A 12 -1.25 23.44 4.55
CA PRO A 12 -2.25 24.40 5.02
C PRO A 12 -3.64 23.79 5.26
N SER A 13 -4.09 22.87 4.40
CA SER A 13 -5.36 22.18 4.59
C SER A 13 -5.34 21.24 5.80
N PHE A 14 -4.22 20.56 6.05
CA PHE A 14 -4.05 19.69 7.21
C PHE A 14 -4.14 20.50 8.51
N GLU A 15 -3.40 21.60 8.62
CA GLU A 15 -3.45 22.50 9.78
C GLU A 15 -4.86 23.04 10.02
N LYS A 16 -5.52 23.49 8.94
CA LYS A 16 -6.90 23.99 9.01
C LYS A 16 -7.88 22.91 9.48
N ALA A 17 -7.82 21.71 8.90
CA ALA A 17 -8.72 20.61 9.23
C ALA A 17 -8.49 20.08 10.65
N GLN A 18 -7.24 20.09 11.11
CA GLN A 18 -6.91 19.75 12.49
C GLN A 18 -7.45 20.80 13.46
N ALA A 19 -7.27 22.09 13.16
CA ALA A 19 -7.75 23.19 13.99
C ALA A 19 -9.29 23.25 14.07
N SER A 20 -10.00 22.85 13.00
CA SER A 20 -11.46 22.77 12.99
C SER A 20 -12.02 21.51 13.67
N GLY A 21 -11.17 20.52 13.96
CA GLY A 21 -11.59 19.22 14.50
C GLY A 21 -12.18 18.26 13.46
N ASP A 22 -12.17 18.62 12.17
CA ASP A 22 -12.60 17.74 11.08
C ASP A 22 -11.60 16.62 10.80
N LEU A 23 -10.31 16.88 11.04
CA LEU A 23 -9.23 15.92 11.03
C LEU A 23 -8.78 15.62 12.46
N LEU A 24 -8.75 14.33 12.79
CA LEU A 24 -8.27 13.81 14.07
C LEU A 24 -6.83 13.32 13.88
N PHE A 25 -5.89 14.13 14.35
CA PHE A 25 -4.48 13.75 14.37
C PHE A 25 -4.13 13.07 15.68
N PHE A 26 -3.47 11.92 15.59
CA PHE A 26 -3.05 11.13 16.74
C PHE A 26 -1.53 11.13 16.83
N PRO A 27 -0.94 11.86 17.78
CA PRO A 27 0.50 11.83 18.02
C PRO A 27 0.97 10.38 18.22
N SER A 28 2.12 10.07 17.64
CA SER A 28 2.72 8.74 17.70
C SER A 28 4.23 8.84 17.81
N THR A 29 4.85 7.81 18.35
CA THR A 29 6.31 7.66 18.41
C THR A 29 6.74 6.50 17.53
N ILE A 30 7.94 6.57 16.96
CA ILE A 30 8.52 5.49 16.17
C ILE A 30 9.61 4.82 17.00
N VAL A 31 9.57 3.49 17.06
CA VAL A 31 10.61 2.65 17.65
C VAL A 31 11.21 1.81 16.53
N LYS A 32 12.50 2.03 16.25
CA LYS A 32 13.26 1.19 15.31
C LYS A 32 13.54 -0.17 15.96
N HIS A 33 13.34 -1.24 15.20
CA HIS A 33 13.54 -2.61 15.66
C HIS A 33 14.15 -3.45 14.56
N ASN A 34 15.35 -4.00 14.81
CA ASN A 34 15.96 -4.95 13.90
C ASN A 34 15.37 -6.34 14.13
N ASP A 35 14.86 -6.95 13.06
CA ASP A 35 14.46 -8.35 13.02
C ASP A 35 15.06 -9.00 11.77
N SER A 36 15.88 -10.03 11.98
CA SER A 36 16.51 -10.81 10.90
C SER A 36 17.33 -9.95 9.92
N GLY A 37 17.99 -8.89 10.43
CA GLY A 37 18.82 -7.99 9.62
C GLY A 37 18.05 -6.84 8.96
N ILE A 38 16.73 -6.78 9.12
CA ILE A 38 15.88 -5.72 8.56
C ILE A 38 15.50 -4.75 9.69
N GLU A 39 15.75 -3.45 9.50
CA GLU A 39 15.33 -2.41 10.44
C GLU A 39 13.88 -2.00 10.15
N TYR A 40 12.95 -2.51 10.97
CA TYR A 40 11.54 -2.13 10.94
C TYR A 40 11.27 -0.88 11.77
N GLU A 41 10.26 -0.12 11.36
CA GLU A 41 9.68 0.96 12.15
C GLU A 41 8.40 0.49 12.82
N ILE A 42 8.37 0.51 14.16
CA ILE A 42 7.15 0.21 14.91
C ILE A 42 6.61 1.52 15.49
N ARG A 43 5.52 2.00 14.92
CA ARG A 43 4.82 3.21 15.35
C ARG A 43 3.86 2.89 16.48
N LEU A 44 4.08 3.50 17.64
CA LEU A 44 3.19 3.41 18.80
C LEU A 44 2.23 4.58 18.81
N CYS A 45 0.92 4.29 18.77
CA CYS A 45 -0.13 5.30 18.84
C CYS A 45 -1.22 4.87 19.83
N THR A 46 -1.07 5.28 21.09
CA THR A 46 -1.96 4.89 22.20
C THR A 46 -3.38 5.45 22.06
N ALA A 47 -3.54 6.60 21.41
CA ALA A 47 -4.84 7.22 21.20
C ALA A 47 -5.81 6.37 20.35
N LEU A 48 -5.30 5.41 19.56
CA LEU A 48 -6.12 4.50 18.75
C LEU A 48 -6.89 3.48 19.58
N GLN A 49 -6.56 3.25 20.85
CA GLN A 49 -7.34 2.37 21.73
C GLN A 49 -8.77 2.86 21.95
N HIS A 50 -9.00 4.16 21.80
CA HIS A 50 -10.30 4.80 21.99
C HIS A 50 -11.09 4.96 20.69
N LYS A 51 -10.58 4.48 19.56
CA LYS A 51 -11.27 4.60 18.26
C LYS A 51 -12.39 3.56 18.17
N PRO A 52 -13.60 3.92 17.69
CA PRO A 52 -14.64 2.94 17.41
C PRO A 52 -14.14 1.90 16.41
N GLN A 53 -14.30 0.61 16.73
CA GLN A 53 -14.02 -0.48 15.79
C GLN A 53 -15.07 -0.44 14.68
N LEU A 54 -14.63 -0.15 13.46
CA LEU A 54 -15.44 -0.36 12.26
C LEU A 54 -15.23 -1.81 11.82
N PRO A 55 -16.30 -2.56 11.48
CA PRO A 55 -16.16 -3.90 10.92
C PRO A 55 -15.40 -3.83 9.58
N THR A 56 -14.60 -4.86 9.28
CA THR A 56 -13.99 -5.04 7.95
C THR A 56 -15.11 -4.93 6.90
N PRO A 57 -14.97 -4.08 5.86
CA PRO A 57 -16.01 -3.92 4.86
C PRO A 57 -16.28 -5.27 4.19
N HIS A 58 -17.55 -5.59 3.94
CA HIS A 58 -17.88 -6.64 2.99
C HIS A 58 -17.99 -6.01 1.60
N PHE A 59 -17.16 -6.48 0.67
CA PHE A 59 -17.06 -5.92 -0.68
C PHE A 59 -18.06 -6.57 -1.66
N ALA A 60 -19.02 -7.36 -1.15
CA ALA A 60 -20.15 -7.90 -1.88
C ALA A 60 -21.28 -6.85 -2.00
N PRO A 61 -22.12 -6.93 -3.05
CA PRO A 61 -23.29 -6.05 -3.18
C PRO A 61 -24.22 -6.23 -1.97
N SER A 62 -24.47 -5.14 -1.24
CA SER A 62 -25.41 -5.07 -0.12
C SER A 62 -26.63 -4.23 -0.54
N ASP A 63 -27.83 -4.73 -0.25
CA ASP A 63 -29.09 -3.98 -0.50
C ASP A 63 -29.25 -2.75 0.41
N LYS A 64 -28.43 -2.61 1.46
CA LYS A 64 -28.35 -1.38 2.26
C LYS A 64 -27.21 -0.51 1.76
N LYS A 65 -27.52 0.72 1.34
CA LYS A 65 -26.52 1.77 1.12
C LYS A 65 -25.80 2.04 2.45
N ALA A 66 -24.62 1.45 2.63
CA ALA A 66 -23.70 1.86 3.67
C ALA A 66 -23.29 3.31 3.43
N PHE A 67 -23.11 4.08 4.49
CA PHE A 67 -22.55 5.42 4.38
C PHE A 67 -21.14 5.33 3.80
N ASP A 68 -20.91 5.95 2.66
CA ASP A 68 -19.61 6.04 2.02
C ASP A 68 -18.96 7.40 2.37
N PRO A 69 -17.89 7.43 3.17
CA PRO A 69 -17.22 8.68 3.52
C PRO A 69 -16.54 9.36 2.34
N PHE A 70 -16.44 8.68 1.20
CA PHE A 70 -15.82 9.17 -0.02
C PHE A 70 -16.83 9.54 -1.12
N GLU A 71 -18.14 9.42 -0.85
CA GLU A 71 -19.18 10.01 -1.70
C GLU A 71 -19.42 11.49 -1.37
N PRO A 72 -19.77 12.34 -2.34
CA PRO A 72 -20.18 13.71 -2.09
C PRO A 72 -21.53 13.79 -1.32
N PRO A 73 -21.76 14.84 -0.51
CA PRO A 73 -20.91 16.01 -0.31
C PRO A 73 -19.70 15.72 0.58
N TYR A 74 -18.51 16.10 0.09
CA TYR A 74 -17.27 15.93 0.85
C TYR A 74 -17.19 16.90 2.04
N ASN A 75 -16.49 16.49 3.10
CA ASN A 75 -16.09 17.43 4.14
C ASN A 75 -15.16 18.49 3.52
N ALA A 76 -15.56 19.75 3.56
CA ALA A 76 -14.86 20.85 2.91
C ALA A 76 -13.44 21.10 3.44
N ASN A 77 -13.15 20.68 4.67
CA ASN A 77 -11.81 20.80 5.26
C ASN A 77 -10.93 19.58 4.97
N LEU A 78 -11.52 18.42 4.65
CA LEU A 78 -10.77 17.23 4.21
C LEU A 78 -10.55 17.20 2.70
N TYR A 79 -11.37 17.90 1.91
CA TYR A 79 -11.24 18.01 0.46
C TYR A 79 -10.04 18.88 0.06
N ILE A 80 -9.13 18.32 -0.73
CA ILE A 80 -7.93 19.02 -1.24
C ILE A 80 -8.13 19.49 -2.69
N GLY A 81 -8.74 18.64 -3.52
CA GLY A 81 -8.97 18.93 -4.92
C GLY A 81 -9.34 17.70 -5.73
N GLU A 82 -9.45 17.87 -7.04
CA GLU A 82 -9.75 16.81 -8.00
C GLU A 82 -8.66 16.72 -9.07
N LEU A 83 -8.38 15.49 -9.48
CA LEU A 83 -7.51 15.13 -10.61
C LEU A 83 -8.39 14.44 -11.67
N ARG A 84 -8.11 14.69 -12.94
CA ARG A 84 -8.87 14.12 -14.06
C ARG A 84 -7.90 13.49 -15.04
N ASP A 85 -8.23 12.27 -15.46
CA ASP A 85 -7.63 11.62 -16.60
C ASP A 85 -8.56 11.84 -17.81
N GLU A 86 -8.18 12.76 -18.69
CA GLU A 86 -9.02 13.13 -19.85
C GLU A 86 -9.11 12.00 -20.87
N ASP A 87 -8.03 11.23 -21.03
CA ASP A 87 -7.92 10.16 -22.03
C ASP A 87 -8.78 8.95 -21.65
N ASN A 88 -8.85 8.64 -20.36
CA ASN A 88 -9.59 7.49 -19.84
C ASN A 88 -10.96 7.85 -19.22
N ALA A 89 -11.30 9.14 -19.20
CA ALA A 89 -12.53 9.68 -18.61
C ALA A 89 -12.77 9.24 -17.15
N GLU A 90 -11.70 9.11 -16.37
CA GLU A 90 -11.76 8.77 -14.94
C GLU A 90 -11.43 10.01 -14.10
N ASP A 91 -12.30 10.31 -13.14
CA ASP A 91 -12.15 11.44 -12.22
C ASP A 91 -11.75 10.93 -10.84
N TYR A 92 -10.90 11.69 -10.17
CA TYR A 92 -10.42 11.39 -8.82
C TYR A 92 -10.64 12.57 -7.88
N VAL A 93 -10.93 12.25 -6.62
CA VAL A 93 -10.91 13.23 -5.52
C VAL A 93 -9.74 12.95 -4.60
N VAL A 94 -9.06 14.01 -4.18
CA VAL A 94 -7.98 13.95 -3.20
C VAL A 94 -8.50 14.43 -1.85
N LEU A 95 -8.43 13.55 -0.84
CA LEU A 95 -8.95 13.78 0.50
C LEU A 95 -7.85 13.59 1.54
N LEU A 96 -7.81 14.44 2.57
CA LEU A 96 -7.03 14.16 3.77
C LEU A 96 -7.61 12.97 4.53
N ASN A 97 -6.74 12.12 5.09
CA ASN A 97 -7.20 11.08 5.98
C ASN A 97 -7.73 11.70 7.28
N LYS A 98 -9.04 11.51 7.52
CA LYS A 98 -9.71 11.99 8.73
C LYS A 98 -9.07 11.49 10.03
N TYR A 99 -8.55 10.27 10.05
CA TYR A 99 -7.97 9.64 11.23
C TYR A 99 -6.46 9.45 11.03
N SER A 100 -5.74 10.56 11.06
CA SER A 100 -4.33 10.61 10.65
C SER A 100 -3.39 10.28 11.80
N VAL A 101 -2.55 9.28 11.62
CA VAL A 101 -1.44 8.98 12.55
C VAL A 101 -0.13 9.60 12.04
N VAL A 102 0.04 9.63 10.72
CA VAL A 102 1.14 10.34 10.04
C VAL A 102 0.60 11.70 9.58
N PRO A 103 1.29 12.82 9.85
CA PRO A 103 0.89 14.14 9.34
C PRO A 103 0.75 14.13 7.82
N GLN A 104 -0.21 14.89 7.29
CA GLN A 104 -0.44 15.04 5.85
C GLN A 104 -0.67 13.73 5.07
N HIS A 105 -1.04 12.63 5.73
CA HIS A 105 -1.54 11.42 5.05
C HIS A 105 -2.83 11.77 4.28
N PHE A 106 -2.82 11.51 2.97
CA PHE A 106 -3.95 11.75 2.08
C PHE A 106 -4.29 10.53 1.20
N LEU A 107 -5.44 10.60 0.57
CA LEU A 107 -6.06 9.55 -0.23
C LEU A 107 -6.33 10.08 -1.64
N LEU A 108 -6.01 9.28 -2.66
CA LEU A 108 -6.52 9.44 -4.02
C LEU A 108 -7.69 8.46 -4.18
N VAL A 109 -8.89 8.96 -4.38
CA VAL A 109 -10.12 8.16 -4.42
C VAL A 109 -10.79 8.31 -5.78
N THR A 110 -11.28 7.21 -6.36
CA THR A 110 -12.09 7.32 -7.60
C THR A 110 -13.36 8.10 -7.29
N LYS A 111 -13.77 9.03 -8.16
CA LYS A 111 -14.96 9.85 -7.89
C LYS A 111 -16.24 9.02 -8.01
N GLU A 112 -16.28 8.12 -8.98
CA GLU A 112 -17.30 7.07 -9.04
C GLU A 112 -16.94 5.91 -8.11
N PHE A 113 -17.96 5.24 -7.58
CA PHE A 113 -17.75 4.05 -6.78
C PHE A 113 -17.11 2.95 -7.63
N ARG A 114 -15.86 2.61 -7.29
CA ARG A 114 -15.19 1.39 -7.73
C ARG A 114 -14.89 0.56 -6.49
N SER A 115 -14.94 -0.77 -6.63
CA SER A 115 -14.63 -1.66 -5.51
C SER A 115 -13.15 -1.62 -5.16
N GLN A 116 -12.82 -1.56 -3.88
CA GLN A 116 -11.47 -1.73 -3.33
C GLN A 116 -10.92 -3.17 -3.52
N ALA A 117 -11.76 -4.11 -3.96
CA ALA A 117 -11.35 -5.45 -4.39
C ALA A 117 -11.10 -5.54 -5.91
N SER A 118 -11.04 -4.40 -6.61
CA SER A 118 -10.66 -4.33 -8.03
C SER A 118 -9.17 -3.99 -8.18
N PRO A 119 -8.45 -4.60 -9.14
CA PRO A 119 -7.06 -4.24 -9.40
C PRO A 119 -6.90 -2.76 -9.77
N LEU A 120 -5.74 -2.18 -9.51
CA LEU A 120 -5.39 -0.84 -9.98
C LEU A 120 -5.46 -0.82 -11.51
N SER A 121 -6.18 0.15 -12.05
CA SER A 121 -6.24 0.38 -13.50
C SER A 121 -4.98 1.15 -13.96
N PRO A 122 -4.67 1.19 -15.27
CA PRO A 122 -3.57 2.01 -15.77
C PRO A 122 -3.70 3.50 -15.36
N PRO A 123 -4.89 4.14 -15.43
CA PRO A 123 -5.08 5.50 -14.89
C PRO A 123 -4.73 5.63 -13.40
N ASP A 124 -5.12 4.67 -12.56
CA ASP A 124 -4.80 4.72 -11.12
C ASP A 124 -3.30 4.72 -10.89
N LEU A 125 -2.57 3.87 -11.63
CA LEU A 125 -1.12 3.75 -11.56
C LEU A 125 -0.44 5.05 -12.01
N VAL A 126 -0.87 5.60 -13.14
CA VAL A 126 -0.33 6.85 -13.70
C VAL A 126 -0.56 8.02 -12.75
N GLN A 127 -1.79 8.23 -12.28
CA GLN A 127 -2.11 9.33 -11.34
C GLN A 127 -1.34 9.19 -10.03
N THR A 128 -1.22 7.95 -9.51
CA THR A 128 -0.41 7.67 -8.33
C THR A 128 1.05 8.08 -8.55
N TYR A 129 1.65 7.65 -9.66
CA TYR A 129 3.05 7.95 -9.95
C TYR A 129 3.29 9.44 -10.22
N LEU A 130 2.36 10.12 -10.90
CA LEU A 130 2.44 11.58 -11.14
C LEU A 130 2.41 12.39 -9.84
N LEU A 131 1.61 11.97 -8.85
CA LEU A 131 1.62 12.57 -7.51
C LEU A 131 2.98 12.37 -6.83
N LEU A 132 3.54 11.16 -6.84
CA LEU A 132 4.88 10.91 -6.28
C LEU A 132 5.97 11.74 -6.97
N ALA A 133 5.94 11.82 -8.30
CA ALA A 133 6.89 12.58 -9.08
C ALA A 133 6.79 14.09 -8.83
N ALA A 134 5.57 14.62 -8.69
CA ALA A 134 5.34 16.01 -8.32
C ALA A 134 5.80 16.30 -6.88
N ALA A 135 5.62 15.35 -5.96
CA ALA A 135 6.01 15.50 -4.55
C ALA A 135 7.53 15.64 -4.40
N ARG A 136 8.30 14.83 -5.14
CA ARG A 136 9.76 15.00 -5.25
C ARG A 136 10.18 16.39 -5.74
N LYS A 137 9.47 16.96 -6.72
CA LYS A 137 9.79 18.30 -7.26
C LYS A 137 9.62 19.41 -6.22
N VAL A 138 8.69 19.25 -5.29
CA VAL A 138 8.46 20.19 -4.18
C VAL A 138 9.16 19.79 -2.87
N ARG A 139 10.11 18.83 -2.94
CA ARG A 139 10.86 18.30 -1.78
C ARG A 139 9.95 17.76 -0.67
N HIS A 140 8.86 17.12 -1.08
CA HIS A 140 7.95 16.43 -0.19
C HIS A 140 7.97 14.96 -0.55
N ASN A 141 8.77 14.16 0.14
CA ASN A 141 8.92 12.75 -0.20
C ASN A 141 7.68 11.98 0.23
N LEU A 142 7.16 11.16 -0.68
CA LEU A 142 5.99 10.34 -0.46
C LEU A 142 6.27 8.93 -0.97
N PHE A 143 5.57 7.95 -0.41
CA PHE A 143 5.25 6.72 -1.10
C PHE A 143 3.75 6.48 -1.08
N ALA A 144 3.28 5.62 -1.97
CA ALA A 144 1.88 5.25 -2.07
C ALA A 144 1.67 3.79 -1.70
N PHE A 145 0.48 3.45 -1.22
CA PHE A 145 0.09 2.07 -1.00
C PHE A 145 -1.39 1.82 -1.31
N TYR A 146 -1.70 0.57 -1.61
CA TYR A 146 -3.05 0.09 -1.91
C TYR A 146 -3.32 -1.23 -1.19
N ASN A 147 -4.48 -1.35 -0.56
CA ASN A 147 -4.94 -2.57 0.11
C ASN A 147 -6.06 -3.18 -0.73
N CYS A 148 -5.76 -4.20 -1.55
CA CYS A 148 -6.73 -4.81 -2.45
C CYS A 148 -7.39 -6.03 -1.81
N GLY A 149 -8.72 -6.02 -1.70
CA GLY A 149 -9.51 -7.18 -1.28
C GLY A 149 -9.69 -7.35 0.23
N ASP A 150 -10.58 -8.27 0.59
CA ASP A 150 -11.21 -8.40 1.91
C ASP A 150 -10.25 -8.63 3.07
N ILE A 151 -9.11 -9.29 2.81
CA ILE A 151 -8.14 -9.69 3.83
C ILE A 151 -6.82 -8.91 3.73
N SER A 152 -6.83 -7.77 3.04
CA SER A 152 -5.65 -6.92 2.82
C SER A 152 -5.42 -5.85 3.89
N GLY A 153 -6.35 -5.70 4.85
CA GLY A 153 -6.38 -4.58 5.80
C GLY A 153 -7.01 -3.30 5.24
N ALA A 154 -7.85 -3.41 4.21
CA ALA A 154 -8.65 -2.30 3.70
C ALA A 154 -9.83 -1.99 4.64
N SER A 155 -10.02 -0.71 4.95
CA SER A 155 -11.07 -0.25 5.88
C SER A 155 -12.28 0.40 5.22
N GLN A 156 -12.24 0.62 3.89
CA GLN A 156 -13.31 1.21 3.09
C GLN A 156 -13.50 0.44 1.78
N ALA A 157 -14.76 0.30 1.35
CA ALA A 157 -15.13 -0.45 0.15
C ALA A 157 -14.88 0.29 -1.16
N HIS A 158 -14.87 1.62 -1.12
CA HIS A 158 -14.65 2.48 -2.27
C HIS A 158 -13.15 2.64 -2.55
N LYS A 159 -12.78 2.47 -3.81
CA LYS A 159 -11.41 2.41 -4.30
C LYS A 159 -10.58 3.64 -3.97
N HIS A 160 -9.52 3.45 -3.20
CA HIS A 160 -8.60 4.51 -2.80
C HIS A 160 -7.15 4.04 -2.69
N VAL A 161 -6.22 4.87 -3.17
CA VAL A 161 -4.77 4.75 -2.96
C VAL A 161 -4.37 5.73 -1.86
N GLN A 162 -3.50 5.30 -0.95
CA GLN A 162 -3.09 6.08 0.23
C GLN A 162 -1.65 6.57 0.05
N PHE A 163 -1.36 7.79 0.51
CA PHE A 163 -0.03 8.42 0.39
C PHE A 163 0.50 8.80 1.76
N ILE A 164 1.75 8.43 2.00
CA ILE A 164 2.42 8.62 3.29
C ILE A 164 3.66 9.47 3.09
N PRO A 165 3.76 10.60 3.79
CA PRO A 165 4.99 11.37 3.84
C PRO A 165 6.13 10.61 4.51
N LEU A 166 7.32 10.77 3.95
CA LEU A 166 8.56 10.25 4.47
C LEU A 166 9.37 11.40 5.08
N GLU A 167 10.06 11.12 6.18
CA GLU A 167 10.93 12.11 6.84
C GLU A 167 12.25 12.31 6.07
N ASP A 168 12.69 11.30 5.33
CA ASP A 168 13.90 11.31 4.50
C ASP A 168 13.60 10.94 3.03
N GLU A 169 14.64 10.93 2.20
CA GLU A 169 14.56 10.58 0.76
C GLU A 169 14.62 9.07 0.51
N ASP A 170 14.78 8.28 1.56
CA ASP A 170 15.23 6.91 1.42
C ASP A 170 14.08 5.90 1.25
N GLY A 171 12.83 6.32 1.44
CA GLY A 171 11.69 5.43 1.26
C GLY A 171 11.34 4.65 2.53
N PRO A 172 10.26 3.85 2.49
CA PRO A 172 9.95 2.94 3.59
C PRO A 172 11.04 1.85 3.73
N PRO A 173 11.18 1.17 4.87
CA PRO A 173 12.23 0.18 5.11
C PRO A 173 12.46 -0.88 4.01
N ILE A 174 11.41 -1.34 3.33
CA ILE A 174 11.54 -2.29 2.21
C ILE A 174 12.24 -1.72 0.97
N GLU A 175 12.24 -0.41 0.79
CA GLU A 175 12.87 0.28 -0.34
C GLU A 175 14.41 0.13 -0.26
N TYR A 176 14.98 0.19 0.95
CA TYR A 176 16.41 -0.06 1.16
C TYR A 176 16.81 -1.48 0.73
N LEU A 177 15.97 -2.47 1.05
CA LEU A 177 16.20 -3.85 0.63
C LEU A 177 16.14 -3.96 -0.89
N ALA A 178 15.12 -3.38 -1.51
CA ALA A 178 14.93 -3.39 -2.96
C ALA A 178 16.09 -2.75 -3.72
N ARG A 179 16.59 -1.60 -3.27
CA ARG A 179 17.76 -0.92 -3.87
C ARG A 179 19.04 -1.75 -3.79
N SER A 180 19.20 -2.57 -2.75
CA SER A 180 20.39 -3.40 -2.56
C SER A 180 20.48 -4.59 -3.53
N VAL A 181 19.37 -4.97 -4.17
CA VAL A 181 19.33 -6.13 -5.08
C VAL A 181 20.03 -5.81 -6.40
N LYS A 182 20.97 -6.68 -6.80
CA LYS A 182 21.59 -6.63 -8.12
C LYS A 182 20.80 -7.53 -9.06
N LEU A 183 20.20 -6.92 -10.08
CA LEU A 183 19.45 -7.65 -11.10
C LEU A 183 20.37 -8.03 -12.25
N GLU A 184 20.36 -9.30 -12.64
CA GLU A 184 21.08 -9.78 -13.83
C GLU A 184 20.37 -9.34 -15.11
N THR A 185 19.04 -9.37 -15.09
CA THR A 185 18.18 -8.90 -16.18
C THR A 185 17.39 -7.68 -15.69
N PRO A 186 17.56 -6.51 -16.30
CA PRO A 186 16.69 -5.36 -16.06
C PRO A 186 15.24 -5.68 -16.46
N ASP A 187 14.28 -4.91 -15.93
CA ASP A 187 12.88 -4.99 -16.34
C ASP A 187 12.19 -6.35 -16.07
N THR A 188 12.75 -7.16 -15.17
CA THR A 188 12.11 -8.41 -14.70
C THR A 188 11.71 -8.32 -13.24
N PRO A 189 10.54 -8.86 -12.85
CA PRO A 189 10.20 -9.06 -11.45
C PRO A 189 11.26 -9.85 -10.67
N PHE A 190 11.41 -9.55 -9.39
CA PHE A 190 12.28 -10.26 -8.46
C PHE A 190 11.64 -10.35 -7.07
N ALA A 191 12.22 -11.15 -6.19
CA ALA A 191 11.78 -11.28 -4.81
C ALA A 191 12.89 -10.86 -3.84
N LEU A 192 12.52 -10.24 -2.73
CA LEU A 192 13.42 -9.93 -1.62
C LEU A 192 13.54 -11.17 -0.73
N THR A 193 14.60 -11.94 -0.93
CA THR A 193 14.84 -13.22 -0.22
C THR A 193 15.07 -13.09 1.28
N GLN A 194 15.35 -11.87 1.76
CA GLN A 194 15.48 -11.57 3.20
C GLN A 194 14.12 -11.50 3.91
N LEU A 195 13.03 -11.28 3.18
CA LEU A 195 11.70 -11.23 3.76
C LEU A 195 11.16 -12.65 3.97
N ALA A 196 10.58 -12.89 5.15
CA ALA A 196 10.06 -14.19 5.56
C ALA A 196 8.71 -14.56 4.90
N TYR A 197 8.28 -13.83 3.87
CA TYR A 197 7.00 -13.95 3.20
C TYR A 197 7.14 -13.69 1.70
N ALA A 198 6.20 -14.22 0.91
CA ALA A 198 6.13 -13.97 -0.52
C ALA A 198 6.01 -12.49 -0.82
N ASN A 199 6.88 -11.98 -1.69
CA ASN A 199 6.87 -10.61 -2.14
C ASN A 199 7.38 -10.58 -3.59
N HIS A 200 6.73 -9.76 -4.40
CA HIS A 200 7.04 -9.60 -5.81
C HIS A 200 7.34 -8.14 -6.07
N VAL A 201 8.53 -7.85 -6.60
CA VAL A 201 9.04 -6.49 -6.76
C VAL A 201 9.44 -6.26 -8.20
N TYR A 202 9.11 -5.08 -8.72
CA TYR A 202 9.56 -4.60 -10.02
C TYR A 202 10.34 -3.32 -9.82
N ARG A 203 11.55 -3.23 -10.39
CA ARG A 203 12.35 -2.01 -10.40
C ARG A 203 12.03 -1.21 -11.66
N PHE A 204 11.59 0.03 -11.48
CA PHE A 204 11.30 0.92 -12.58
C PHE A 204 12.56 1.34 -13.34
N PRO A 205 12.44 1.71 -14.63
CA PRO A 205 13.51 2.33 -15.36
C PRO A 205 14.04 3.59 -14.67
N ASP A 206 15.34 3.82 -14.79
CA ASP A 206 15.98 5.01 -14.24
C ASP A 206 15.29 6.29 -14.71
N ARG A 207 15.03 7.20 -13.77
CA ARG A 207 14.41 8.51 -14.03
C ARG A 207 13.02 8.44 -14.67
N LEU A 208 12.27 7.36 -14.42
CA LEU A 208 10.87 7.22 -14.85
C LEU A 208 10.01 8.46 -14.46
N TYR A 209 10.29 9.11 -13.33
CA TYR A 209 9.66 10.37 -12.88
C TYR A 209 9.80 11.57 -13.85
N THR A 210 10.61 11.46 -14.90
CA THR A 210 10.75 12.47 -15.95
C THR A 210 9.89 12.19 -17.19
N TYR A 211 9.25 11.02 -17.27
CA TYR A 211 8.47 10.59 -18.42
C TYR A 211 7.14 11.37 -18.50
N SER A 212 6.60 11.49 -19.72
CA SER A 212 5.22 11.95 -19.93
C SER A 212 4.23 10.88 -19.49
N ALA A 213 2.98 11.27 -19.21
CA ALA A 213 1.91 10.34 -18.82
C ALA A 213 1.76 9.17 -19.81
N GLU A 214 1.74 9.45 -21.11
CA GLU A 214 1.67 8.45 -22.20
C GLU A 214 2.79 7.40 -22.14
N LYS A 215 3.99 7.79 -21.69
CA LYS A 215 5.14 6.88 -21.56
C LYS A 215 5.19 6.17 -20.21
N LEU A 216 4.56 6.74 -19.18
CA LEU A 216 4.44 6.12 -17.87
C LEU A 216 3.49 4.92 -17.90
N GLU A 217 2.35 5.07 -18.57
CA GLU A 217 1.28 4.07 -18.57
C GLU A 217 1.75 2.65 -18.95
N PRO A 218 2.39 2.40 -20.11
CA PRO A 218 2.79 1.05 -20.49
C PRO A 218 3.82 0.43 -19.53
N VAL A 219 4.72 1.25 -18.96
CA VAL A 219 5.73 0.78 -17.99
C VAL A 219 5.06 0.37 -16.69
N LEU A 220 4.19 1.23 -16.14
CA LEU A 220 3.51 0.99 -14.88
C LEU A 220 2.51 -0.17 -14.98
N ALA A 221 1.73 -0.21 -16.06
CA ALA A 221 0.77 -1.29 -16.31
C ALA A 221 1.48 -2.63 -16.55
N GLY A 222 2.55 -2.65 -17.33
CA GLY A 222 3.36 -3.85 -17.56
C GLY A 222 3.96 -4.39 -16.26
N ALA A 223 4.57 -3.52 -15.45
CA ALA A 223 5.10 -3.89 -14.14
C ALA A 223 3.99 -4.45 -13.22
N PHE A 224 2.86 -3.76 -13.12
CA PHE A 224 1.75 -4.18 -12.27
C PHE A 224 1.18 -5.55 -12.69
N LEU A 225 0.97 -5.77 -13.99
CA LEU A 225 0.44 -7.04 -14.49
C LEU A 225 1.42 -8.19 -14.25
N ALA A 226 2.71 -8.00 -14.53
CA ALA A 226 3.74 -9.02 -14.28
C ALA A 226 3.80 -9.41 -12.80
N LEU A 227 3.69 -8.44 -11.90
CA LEU A 227 3.66 -8.69 -10.46
C LEU A 227 2.33 -9.33 -10.01
N LEU A 228 1.21 -8.94 -10.61
CA LEU A 228 -0.10 -9.50 -10.29
C LEU A 228 -0.17 -10.97 -10.69
N ASP A 229 0.37 -11.35 -11.85
CA ASP A 229 0.46 -12.75 -12.27
C ASP A 229 1.26 -13.60 -11.27
N LEU A 230 2.36 -13.05 -10.73
CA LEU A 230 3.12 -13.71 -9.66
C LEU A 230 2.34 -13.82 -8.35
N VAL A 231 1.56 -12.81 -7.97
CA VAL A 231 0.63 -12.88 -6.82
C VAL A 231 -0.36 -14.02 -7.01
N ILE A 232 -1.02 -14.09 -8.18
CA ILE A 232 -2.00 -15.14 -8.48
C ILE A 232 -1.33 -16.51 -8.48
N SER A 233 -0.13 -16.62 -9.06
CA SER A 233 0.66 -17.85 -9.02
C SER A 233 0.97 -18.27 -7.59
N THR A 234 1.40 -17.36 -6.71
CA THR A 234 1.67 -17.69 -5.29
C THR A 234 0.42 -18.19 -4.59
N ILE A 235 -0.71 -17.51 -4.79
CA ILE A 235 -2.00 -17.88 -4.19
C ILE A 235 -2.44 -19.28 -4.66
N ARG A 236 -2.28 -19.60 -5.95
CA ARG A 236 -2.63 -20.93 -6.50
C ARG A 236 -1.83 -22.09 -5.91
N HIS A 237 -0.66 -21.81 -5.34
CA HIS A 237 0.19 -22.82 -4.70
C HIS A 237 -0.05 -22.95 -3.18
N ASP A 238 -0.90 -22.12 -2.59
CA ASP A 238 -1.31 -22.25 -1.19
C ASP A 238 -2.64 -23.04 -1.12
N PRO A 239 -2.61 -24.32 -0.69
CA PRO A 239 -3.81 -25.17 -0.62
C PRO A 239 -4.81 -24.69 0.43
N ASP A 240 -4.36 -23.88 1.40
CA ASP A 240 -5.16 -23.36 2.51
C ASP A 240 -5.55 -21.89 2.30
N TYR A 241 -5.44 -21.39 1.06
CA TYR A 241 -5.85 -20.02 0.74
C TYR A 241 -7.38 -19.89 0.84
N PRO A 242 -7.90 -18.84 1.51
CA PRO A 242 -9.34 -18.65 1.65
C PRO A 242 -10.06 -18.52 0.30
N ALA A 243 -11.24 -19.15 0.18
CA ALA A 243 -12.07 -18.99 -1.01
C ALA A 243 -12.50 -17.51 -1.20
N GLY A 244 -12.44 -17.02 -2.43
CA GLY A 244 -12.84 -15.65 -2.76
C GLY A 244 -11.88 -14.99 -3.74
N LYS A 245 -11.96 -13.65 -3.81
CA LYS A 245 -11.05 -12.88 -4.64
C LYS A 245 -9.65 -12.84 -4.01
N PRO A 246 -8.58 -12.88 -4.82
CA PRO A 246 -7.23 -12.62 -4.38
C PRO A 246 -7.15 -11.31 -3.58
N SER A 247 -6.42 -11.33 -2.48
CA SER A 247 -6.12 -10.12 -1.71
C SER A 247 -4.62 -9.91 -1.67
N TYR A 248 -4.21 -8.66 -1.80
CA TYR A 248 -2.80 -8.29 -1.84
C TYR A 248 -2.61 -6.83 -1.44
N ASN A 249 -1.41 -6.52 -1.01
CA ASN A 249 -0.97 -5.15 -0.81
C ASN A 249 -0.10 -4.69 -1.97
N VAL A 250 -0.21 -3.42 -2.33
CA VAL A 250 0.70 -2.74 -3.27
C VAL A 250 1.42 -1.65 -2.50
N VAL A 251 2.73 -1.52 -2.71
CA VAL A 251 3.53 -0.36 -2.30
C VAL A 251 4.20 0.20 -3.55
N VAL A 252 4.10 1.51 -3.77
CA VAL A 252 4.68 2.19 -4.92
C VAL A 252 5.57 3.33 -4.44
N THR A 253 6.83 3.29 -4.84
CA THR A 253 7.79 4.39 -4.68
C THR A 253 8.14 4.97 -6.06
N LEU A 254 9.10 5.89 -6.13
CA LEU A 254 9.58 6.38 -7.42
C LEU A 254 10.46 5.35 -8.17
N GLU A 255 10.98 4.36 -7.46
CA GLU A 255 11.96 3.40 -7.97
C GLU A 255 11.41 1.98 -8.08
N HIS A 256 10.45 1.61 -7.23
CA HIS A 256 9.94 0.24 -7.18
C HIS A 256 8.42 0.18 -7.03
N MET A 257 7.86 -0.93 -7.54
CA MET A 257 6.52 -1.40 -7.21
C MET A 257 6.64 -2.75 -6.50
N HIS A 258 5.93 -2.91 -5.38
CA HIS A 258 5.87 -4.13 -4.61
C HIS A 258 4.45 -4.65 -4.58
N LEU A 259 4.24 -5.93 -4.85
CA LEU A 259 2.99 -6.63 -4.61
C LEU A 259 3.22 -7.78 -3.61
N ILE A 260 2.36 -7.83 -2.59
CA ILE A 260 2.45 -8.80 -1.50
C ILE A 260 1.13 -9.55 -1.38
N PRO A 261 1.07 -10.87 -1.69
CA PRO A 261 -0.14 -11.66 -1.52
C PRO A 261 -0.51 -11.81 -0.04
N ARG A 262 -1.81 -11.73 0.28
CA ARG A 262 -2.35 -11.72 1.65
C ARG A 262 -3.32 -12.86 1.89
N ARG A 263 -3.23 -13.53 3.05
CA ARG A 263 -4.12 -14.65 3.43
C ARG A 263 -5.04 -14.37 4.61
N ARG A 264 -4.81 -13.29 5.36
CA ARG A 264 -5.67 -12.83 6.46
C ARG A 264 -5.30 -11.39 6.81
N GLU A 265 -6.25 -10.64 7.37
CA GLU A 265 -6.03 -9.26 7.81
C GLU A 265 -5.23 -9.20 9.13
N ASP A 266 -5.67 -9.98 10.12
CA ASP A 266 -5.18 -9.88 11.50
C ASP A 266 -4.19 -11.01 11.85
N HIS A 267 -3.22 -10.68 12.69
CA HIS A 267 -2.42 -11.62 13.47
C HIS A 267 -2.86 -11.61 14.93
N VAL A 268 -2.88 -12.76 15.60
CA VAL A 268 -3.11 -12.84 17.05
C VAL A 268 -1.76 -12.96 17.73
N LEU A 269 -1.37 -11.94 18.50
CA LEU A 269 -0.09 -11.91 19.20
C LEU A 269 -0.02 -13.02 20.23
N ALA A 270 1.02 -13.84 20.17
CA ALA A 270 1.12 -15.07 20.95
C ALA A 270 1.14 -14.82 22.48
N GLU A 271 1.80 -13.75 22.91
CA GLU A 271 1.95 -13.42 24.33
C GLU A 271 0.67 -12.82 24.94
N THR A 272 -0.01 -11.95 24.18
CA THR A 272 -1.09 -11.13 24.73
C THR A 272 -2.49 -11.61 24.33
N GLY A 273 -2.60 -12.38 23.26
CA GLY A 273 -3.87 -12.76 22.62
C GLY A 273 -4.55 -11.60 21.88
N ASP A 274 -3.90 -10.44 21.78
CA ASP A 274 -4.47 -9.26 21.12
C ASP A 274 -4.44 -9.43 19.59
N LYS A 275 -5.47 -8.94 18.92
CA LYS A 275 -5.52 -8.90 17.44
C LYS A 275 -4.79 -7.68 16.92
N LEU A 276 -3.75 -7.91 16.13
CA LEU A 276 -2.98 -6.91 15.41
C LEU A 276 -3.43 -6.88 13.94
N SER A 277 -4.07 -5.78 13.53
CA SER A 277 -4.47 -5.56 12.13
C SER A 277 -3.27 -5.17 11.29
N VAL A 278 -3.10 -5.84 10.14
CA VAL A 278 -1.95 -5.68 9.24
C VAL A 278 -2.43 -5.24 7.86
N ASN A 279 -1.88 -4.13 7.37
CA ASN A 279 -2.11 -3.60 6.03
C ASN A 279 -0.79 -3.37 5.27
N ALA A 280 -0.83 -2.73 4.10
CA ALA A 280 0.37 -2.49 3.29
C ALA A 280 1.50 -1.75 4.02
N LEU A 281 1.23 -0.88 5.00
CA LEU A 281 2.27 -0.17 5.75
C LEU A 281 3.17 -1.13 6.52
N ALA A 282 2.58 -2.15 7.14
CA ALA A 282 3.32 -3.18 7.85
C ALA A 282 4.27 -3.94 6.92
N PHE A 283 3.81 -4.24 5.70
CA PHE A 283 4.64 -4.84 4.65
C PHE A 283 5.65 -3.87 4.05
N ALA A 284 5.41 -2.56 4.12
CA ALA A 284 6.42 -1.53 3.83
C ALA A 284 7.52 -1.47 4.93
N GLY A 285 7.36 -2.24 6.00
CA GLY A 285 8.25 -2.28 7.16
C GLY A 285 7.85 -1.29 8.27
N MET A 286 6.66 -0.71 8.19
CA MET A 286 6.13 0.30 9.10
C MET A 286 4.92 -0.26 9.87
N MET A 287 5.18 -0.94 10.98
CA MET A 287 4.16 -1.52 11.85
C MET A 287 3.44 -0.45 12.67
N LEU A 288 2.16 -0.66 12.99
CA LEU A 288 1.38 0.20 13.88
C LEU A 288 0.88 -0.62 15.06
N VAL A 289 1.20 -0.17 16.27
CA VAL A 289 0.72 -0.75 17.53
C VAL A 289 0.01 0.31 18.36
N LYS A 290 -0.97 -0.14 19.16
CA LYS A 290 -1.87 0.74 19.92
C LYS A 290 -1.52 0.79 21.41
N SER A 291 -0.54 0.02 21.87
CA SER A 291 -0.11 0.03 23.27
C SER A 291 1.32 -0.43 23.44
N GLU A 292 1.93 -0.05 24.57
CA GLU A 292 3.25 -0.55 24.99
C GLU A 292 3.27 -2.08 25.14
N ARG A 293 2.13 -2.66 25.55
CA ARG A 293 1.94 -4.11 25.65
C ARG A 293 2.02 -4.78 24.27
N GLU A 294 1.31 -4.25 23.26
CA GLU A 294 1.41 -4.72 21.88
C GLU A 294 2.83 -4.54 21.33
N LEU A 295 3.47 -3.38 21.60
CA LEU A 295 4.85 -3.12 21.19
C LEU A 295 5.82 -4.18 21.73
N GLY A 296 5.72 -4.50 23.02
CA GLY A 296 6.52 -5.55 23.65
C GLY A 296 6.33 -6.90 22.99
N ALA A 297 5.07 -7.30 22.79
CA ALA A 297 4.72 -8.58 22.17
C ALA A 297 5.16 -8.69 20.71
N VAL A 298 5.02 -7.62 19.91
CA VAL A 298 5.49 -7.59 18.51
C VAL A 298 7.00 -7.79 18.45
N LYS A 299 7.76 -7.11 19.32
CA LYS A 299 9.22 -7.23 19.38
C LYS A 299 9.66 -8.62 19.86
N ALA A 300 8.93 -9.22 20.79
CA ALA A 300 9.24 -10.55 21.31
C ALA A 300 8.93 -11.66 20.30
N GLU A 301 7.84 -11.53 19.54
CA GLU A 301 7.44 -12.52 18.53
C GLU A 301 8.22 -12.41 17.22
N GLY A 302 8.62 -11.20 16.82
CA GLY A 302 9.33 -10.90 15.59
C GLY A 302 8.38 -10.45 14.47
N VAL A 303 8.70 -9.30 13.86
CA VAL A 303 7.91 -8.69 12.79
C VAL A 303 7.85 -9.60 11.56
N GLY A 304 8.96 -10.23 11.17
CA GLY A 304 9.01 -11.13 10.03
C GLY A 304 8.07 -12.34 10.20
N LYS A 305 8.01 -12.90 11.41
CA LYS A 305 7.11 -14.01 11.74
C LYS A 305 5.64 -13.58 11.68
N ILE A 306 5.32 -12.41 12.22
CA ILE A 306 3.97 -11.83 12.18
C ILE A 306 3.52 -11.60 10.73
N LEU A 307 4.37 -10.97 9.91
CA LEU A 307 4.07 -10.71 8.50
C LEU A 307 3.91 -11.99 7.68
N ARG A 308 4.74 -13.00 7.95
CA ARG A 308 4.60 -14.34 7.37
C ARG A 308 3.27 -15.01 7.70
N ALA A 309 2.78 -14.85 8.94
CA ALA A 309 1.50 -15.44 9.36
C ALA A 309 0.29 -14.84 8.64
N VAL A 310 0.39 -13.58 8.18
CA VAL A 310 -0.71 -12.86 7.49
C VAL A 310 -0.51 -12.73 5.98
N GLY A 311 0.71 -12.97 5.49
CA GLY A 311 1.08 -13.15 4.09
C GLY A 311 1.10 -14.63 3.67
N LEU A 312 1.67 -14.91 2.49
CA LEU A 312 1.87 -16.27 2.00
C LEU A 312 3.35 -16.67 2.04
N GLU A 313 3.62 -17.97 1.95
CA GLU A 313 4.98 -18.50 1.76
C GLU A 313 5.52 -18.15 0.38
N SER A 314 6.82 -17.86 0.31
CA SER A 314 7.48 -17.65 -0.98
C SER A 314 7.54 -18.96 -1.76
N VAL A 315 7.11 -18.91 -3.02
CA VAL A 315 7.21 -20.02 -3.99
C VAL A 315 8.16 -19.67 -5.14
N HIS A 316 9.09 -18.74 -4.91
CA HIS A 316 9.96 -18.18 -5.94
C HIS A 316 10.70 -19.26 -6.75
N GLU A 317 11.24 -20.28 -6.09
CA GLU A 317 11.94 -21.39 -6.78
C GLU A 317 11.02 -22.15 -7.75
N LEU A 318 9.75 -22.37 -7.38
CA LEU A 318 8.76 -23.02 -8.24
C LEU A 318 8.36 -22.14 -9.42
N GLN A 319 8.24 -20.83 -9.19
CA GLN A 319 7.91 -19.86 -10.23
C GLN A 319 9.03 -19.78 -11.29
N VAL A 320 10.30 -19.74 -10.85
CA VAL A 320 11.45 -19.74 -11.76
C VAL A 320 11.52 -21.04 -12.58
N GLN A 321 11.24 -22.19 -11.96
CA GLN A 321 11.23 -23.48 -12.65
C GLN A 321 10.10 -23.59 -13.68
N GLY A 322 8.88 -23.12 -13.35
CA GLY A 322 7.74 -23.13 -14.26
C GLY A 322 7.99 -22.32 -15.53
N THR A 323 8.50 -21.09 -15.39
CA THR A 323 8.83 -20.23 -16.54
C THR A 323 9.89 -20.86 -17.45
N ALA A 324 10.90 -21.52 -16.87
CA ALA A 324 11.95 -22.19 -17.64
C ALA A 324 11.45 -23.43 -18.41
N ALA A 325 10.41 -24.10 -17.91
CA ALA A 325 9.78 -25.23 -18.58
C ALA A 325 8.88 -24.75 -19.73
N GLU A 326 8.05 -23.74 -19.51
CA GLU A 326 7.17 -23.16 -20.54
C GLU A 326 7.96 -22.57 -21.72
N ALA A 327 9.10 -21.93 -21.46
CA ALA A 327 9.97 -21.41 -22.53
C ALA A 327 10.55 -22.51 -23.44
N ARG A 328 10.77 -23.73 -22.91
CA ARG A 328 11.29 -24.86 -23.68
C ARG A 328 10.23 -25.51 -24.57
N ASP A 329 8.97 -25.48 -24.15
CA ASP A 329 7.85 -26.08 -24.90
C ASP A 329 7.38 -25.19 -26.07
N VAL A 330 7.72 -23.89 -26.07
CA VAL A 330 7.43 -22.97 -27.19
C VAL A 330 8.48 -23.05 -28.30
N GLU A 331 9.66 -23.62 -28.02
CA GLU A 331 10.75 -23.80 -29.00
C GLU A 331 10.72 -25.17 -29.73
N THR A 332 9.77 -26.05 -29.41
CA THR A 332 9.56 -27.37 -30.05
C THR A 332 8.34 -27.40 -30.95
#